data_AF-A0A559RHQ2-F1
#
_entry.id   AF-A0A559RHQ2-F1
#
_cell.length_a   1.000
_cell.length_b   1.000
_cell.length_c   1.000
_cell.angle_alpha   90.00
_cell.angle_beta   90.00
_cell.angle_gamma   90.00
#
_symmetry.space_group_name_H-M   'P 1'
#
loop_
_entity.id
_entity.type
_entity.pdbx_description
1 polymer ?
#
loop_
_entity_poly.entity_id
_entity_poly.type
_entity_poly.pdbx_seq_one_letter_code
_entity_poly.pdbx_strand_id
1 'polypeptide(L)' 'MSLKQFKVPLVLLVIGIILTIVGAMFKIQHKPYGSLLLTAGTFIEFCAIFLGIIKLIKVARQ' A
#
# COMPACT_ATOMS: atom_id res chain seq x y z
N MET A 1 13.06 15.57 -15.14
CA MET A 1 12.01 15.06 -14.21
C MET A 1 11.08 14.09 -14.92
N SER A 2 11.21 12.78 -14.73
CA SER A 2 10.21 11.84 -15.26
C SER A 2 9.24 11.45 -14.14
N LEU A 3 8.09 12.12 -14.10
CA LEU A 3 6.97 11.79 -13.19
C LEU A 3 6.48 10.34 -13.33
N LYS A 4 6.92 9.61 -14.37
CA LYS A 4 6.63 8.18 -14.54
C LYS A 4 7.14 7.34 -13.37
N GLN A 5 8.22 7.75 -12.69
CA GLN A 5 8.83 6.98 -11.59
C GLN A 5 7.96 6.94 -10.32
N PHE A 6 7.06 7.91 -10.13
CA PHE A 6 6.13 7.96 -8.99
C PHE A 6 4.83 7.22 -9.22
N LYS A 7 4.48 6.91 -10.48
CA LYS A 7 3.25 6.16 -10.78
C LYS A 7 3.23 4.78 -10.13
N VAL A 8 4.37 4.10 -10.10
CA VAL A 8 4.51 2.74 -9.55
C VAL A 8 4.16 2.69 -8.05
N PRO A 9 4.83 3.46 -7.15
CA PRO A 9 4.48 3.45 -5.73
C PRO A 9 3.07 3.98 -5.46
N LEU A 10 2.59 4.94 -6.25
CA LEU A 10 1.23 5.48 -6.09
C LEU A 10 0.15 4.44 -6.40
N VAL A 11 0.30 3.69 -7.50
CA VAL A 11 -0.63 2.61 -7.86
C VAL A 11 -0.59 1.49 -6.83
N LEU A 12 0.60 1.12 -6.34
CA LEU A 12 0.76 0.12 -5.29
C LEU A 12 0.05 0.53 -3.98
N LEU A 13 0.13 1.82 -3.63
CA LEU A 13 -0.52 2.38 -2.45
C LEU A 13 -2.05 2.34 -2.58
N VAL A 14 -2.61 2.72 -3.73
CA VAL A 14 -4.06 2.62 -3.98
C VAL A 14 -4.55 1.18 -3.88
N ILE A 15 -3.80 0.22 -4.43
CA ILE A 15 -4.12 -1.21 -4.32
C ILE A 15 -4.07 -1.68 -2.85
N GLY A 16 -3.06 -1.25 -2.10
CA GLY A 16 -2.93 -1.52 -0.67
C GLY A 16 -4.13 -1.01 0.13
N ILE A 17 -4.53 0.25 -0.09
CA ILE A 17 -5.71 0.85 0.55
C ILE A 17 -6.97 0.02 0.28
N ILE A 18 -7.20 -0.37 -0.98
CA ILE A 18 -8.38 -1.17 -1.35
C ILE A 18 -8.37 -2.52 -0.60
N LEU A 19 -7.23 -3.19 -0.55
CA LEU A 19 -7.05 -4.44 0.19
C LEU A 19 -7.30 -4.27 1.69
N THR A 20 -6.80 -3.18 2.29
CA THR A 20 -7.02 -2.87 3.71
C THR A 20 -8.48 -2.56 4.01
N ILE A 21 -9.18 -1.81 3.13
CA ILE A 21 -10.63 -1.55 3.25
C ILE A 21 -11.41 -2.86 3.17
N VAL A 22 -11.10 -3.73 2.20
CA VAL A 22 -11.74 -5.04 2.07
C VAL A 22 -11.46 -5.88 3.32
N GLY A 23 -10.22 -5.94 3.79
CA GLY A 23 -9.86 -6.65 5.03
C GLY A 23 -10.60 -6.12 6.26
N ALA A 24 -10.77 -4.80 6.37
CA ALA A 24 -11.54 -4.16 7.43
C ALA A 24 -13.03 -4.52 7.36
N MET A 25 -13.61 -4.53 6.15
CA MET A 25 -14.99 -4.97 5.94
C MET A 25 -15.19 -6.44 6.37
N PHE A 26 -14.27 -7.33 6.01
CA PHE A 26 -14.33 -8.74 6.44
C PHE A 26 -14.18 -8.91 7.96
N LYS A 27 -13.36 -8.07 8.61
CA LYS A 27 -13.22 -8.02 10.06
C LYS A 27 -14.52 -7.59 10.75
N ILE A 28 -15.21 -6.57 10.21
CA ILE A 28 -16.51 -6.10 10.72
C ILE A 28 -17.60 -7.16 10.53
N GLN A 29 -17.58 -7.89 9.41
CA GLN A 29 -18.52 -8.98 9.14
C GLN A 29 -18.28 -10.25 9.98
N HIS A 30 -17.31 -10.24 10.91
CA HIS A 30 -16.87 -11.41 11.69
C HIS A 30 -16.53 -12.64 10.85
N LYS A 31 -16.24 -12.45 9.55
CA LYS A 31 -15.82 -13.55 8.69
C LYS A 31 -14.46 -14.06 9.17
N PRO A 32 -14.23 -15.39 9.12
CA PRO A 32 -12.92 -15.93 9.39
C PRO A 32 -11.90 -15.28 8.44
N TYR A 33 -10.66 -15.10 8.91
CA TYR A 33 -9.54 -14.48 8.17
C TYR A 33 -9.58 -12.96 7.97
N GLY A 34 -10.57 -12.23 8.49
CA GLY A 34 -10.61 -10.75 8.38
C GLY A 34 -9.37 -10.05 8.94
N SER A 35 -8.87 -10.47 10.11
CA SER A 35 -7.64 -9.94 10.70
C SER A 35 -6.38 -10.25 9.88
N LEU A 36 -6.38 -11.39 9.18
CA LEU A 36 -5.23 -11.83 8.37
C LEU A 36 -5.16 -11.02 7.07
N LEU A 37 -6.33 -10.81 6.44
CA LEU A 37 -6.46 -9.98 5.25
C LEU A 37 -6.16 -8.51 5.55
N LEU A 38 -6.61 -8.01 6.70
CA LEU A 38 -6.29 -6.66 7.17
C LEU A 38 -4.78 -6.49 7.35
N THR A 39 -4.13 -7.39 8.09
CA THR A 39 -2.68 -7.35 8.32
C THR A 39 -1.90 -7.40 7.01
N ALA A 40 -2.31 -8.24 6.06
CA ALA A 40 -1.71 -8.32 4.74
C ALA A 40 -1.87 -7.01 3.94
N GLY A 41 -3.06 -6.41 3.94
CA GLY A 41 -3.32 -5.11 3.31
C GLY A 41 -2.44 -4.00 3.88
N THR A 42 -2.38 -3.89 5.21
CA THR A 42 -1.57 -2.86 5.89
C THR A 42 -0.07 -3.08 5.64
N PHE A 43 0.38 -4.34 5.56
CA PHE A 43 1.77 -4.67 5.23
C PHE A 43 2.13 -4.25 3.79
N ILE A 44 1.22 -4.47 2.83
CA ILE A 44 1.41 -4.03 1.44
C ILE A 44 1.44 -2.50 1.35
N GLU A 45 0.57 -1.79 2.08
CA GLU A 45 0.63 -0.33 2.17
C GLU A 45 1.97 0.17 2.73
N PHE A 46 2.47 -0.47 3.79
CA PHE A 46 3.76 -0.13 4.36
C PHE A 46 4.89 -0.29 3.34
N CYS A 47 4.92 -1.40 2.60
CA CYS A 47 5.88 -1.61 1.52
C CYS A 47 5.74 -0.56 0.40
N ALA A 48 4.52 -0.20 0.02
CA ALA A 48 4.25 0.81 -1.00
C ALA A 48 4.80 2.19 -0.60
N ILE A 49 4.53 2.61 0.63
CA ILE A 49 5.04 3.87 1.19
C ILE A 49 6.57 3.84 1.27
N PHE A 50 7.15 2.75 1.76
CA PHE A 50 8.60 2.59 1.88
C PHE A 50 9.30 2.70 0.51
N LEU A 51 8.77 2.02 -0.52
CA LEU A 51 9.27 2.15 -1.89
C LEU A 51 9.09 3.56 -2.46
N GLY A 52 7.98 4.22 -2.13
CA GLY A 52 7.72 5.62 -2.46
C GLY A 52 8.77 6.55 -1.87
N ILE A 53 9.12 6.38 -0.59
CA ILE A 53 10.16 7.15 0.10
C ILE A 53 11.53 6.92 -0.54
N ILE A 54 11.91 5.66 -0.84
CA ILE A 54 13.19 5.35 -1.51
C ILE A 54 13.26 6.05 -2.87
N LYS A 55 12.18 5.99 -3.65
CA LYS A 55 12.11 6.68 -4.95
C LYS A 55 12.20 8.20 -4.79
N LEU A 56 11.56 8.78 -3.79
CA LEU A 56 11.64 10.21 -3.47
C LEU A 56 13.05 10.63 -3.09
N ILE A 57 13.72 9.89 -2.19
CA ILE A 57 15.12 10.18 -1.80
C ILE A 57 16.06 10.07 -3.00
N LYS A 58 15.86 9.06 -3.86
CA LYS A 58 16.68 8.89 -5.06
C LYS A 58 16.48 10.04 -6.06
N VAL A 59 15.25 10.54 -6.21
CA VAL A 59 14.94 11.72 -7.04
C VAL A 59 15.49 13.00 -6.42
N ALA A 60 15.41 13.16 -5.10
CA ALA A 60 15.93 14.35 -4.40
C ALA A 60 17.47 14.43 -4.38
N ARG A 61 18.16 13.30 -4.56
CA ARG A 61 19.62 13.21 -4.62
C ARG A 61 20.17 13.32 -6.06
N GLN A 62 19.33 13.20 -7.08
CA GLN A 62 19.70 13.34 -8.50
C GLN A 62 19.41 14.75 -9.02
#